data_AF-A0A967LYL9-F1
#
_entry.id   AF-A0A967LYL9-F1
#
_cell.length_a   1.000
_cell.length_b   1.000
_cell.length_c   1.000
_cell.angle_alpha   90.00
_cell.angle_beta   90.00
_cell.angle_gamma   90.00
#
_symmetry.space_group_name_H-M   'P 1'
#
loop_
_entity.id
_entity.type
_entity.pdbx_description
1 polymer ?
#
loop_
_entity_poly.entity_id
_entity_poly.type
_entity_poly.pdbx_seq_one_letter_code
_entity_poly.pdbx_strand_id
1 'polypeptide(L)'
;RQILPIVPKEVDEEKYSAEYLYEPSRGEVLEQILPKHINVQIFRALLESVASEHGARMTAMDSASKNASEMIDKLTLQYNRARQAAITKELMEIISGAESIK
;
A
#
# COMPACT_ATOMS: atom_id res chain seq x y z
N ARG A 1 -1.01 13.08 15.69
CA ARG A 1 -2.24 13.62 16.34
C ARG A 1 -2.04 13.56 17.84
N GLN A 2 -2.15 14.69 18.54
CA GLN A 2 -2.09 14.72 20.00
C GLN A 2 -3.44 14.20 20.53
N ILE A 3 -3.41 13.11 21.31
CA ILE A 3 -4.63 12.49 21.88
C ILE A 3 -4.90 13.07 23.27
N LEU A 4 -3.85 13.32 24.05
CA LEU A 4 -3.91 13.97 25.36
C LEU A 4 -2.74 14.96 25.53
N PRO A 5 -2.90 16.03 26.34
CA PRO A 5 -4.16 16.54 26.89
C PRO A 5 -5.12 17.05 25.80
N ILE A 6 -6.44 17.00 26.09
CA ILE A 6 -7.47 17.51 25.18
C ILE A 6 -7.37 19.03 25.17
N VAL A 7 -7.00 19.60 24.02
CA VAL A 7 -7.03 21.04 23.82
C VAL A 7 -8.48 21.46 23.61
N PRO A 8 -9.06 22.32 24.46
CA PRO A 8 -10.41 22.82 24.25
C PRO A 8 -10.44 23.56 22.92
N LYS A 9 -11.41 23.21 22.08
CA LYS A 9 -11.60 23.88 20.79
C LYS A 9 -12.14 25.28 21.09
N GLU A 10 -11.58 26.32 20.47
CA GLU A 10 -12.21 27.64 20.49
C GLU A 10 -13.54 27.54 19.73
N VAL A 11 -14.65 27.75 20.43
CA VAL A 11 -16.00 27.66 19.89
C VAL A 11 -16.70 28.98 20.17
N ASP A 12 -17.35 29.55 19.15
CA ASP A 12 -18.29 30.66 19.35
C ASP A 12 -19.44 30.17 20.24
N GLU A 13 -19.61 30.79 21.41
CA GLU A 13 -20.60 30.39 22.44
C GLU A 13 -22.04 30.35 21.89
N GLU A 14 -22.35 31.14 20.86
CA GLU A 14 -23.69 31.25 20.28
C GLU A 14 -24.17 30.00 19.52
N LYS A 15 -23.28 29.07 19.14
CA LYS A 15 -23.66 27.90 18.31
C LYS A 15 -24.02 26.63 19.08
N TYR A 16 -23.70 26.54 20.37
CA TYR A 16 -23.82 25.30 21.14
C TYR A 16 -24.46 25.46 22.53
N SER A 17 -25.30 26.48 22.74
CA SER A 17 -26.08 26.65 23.97
C SER A 17 -27.29 25.71 24.04
N ALA A 18 -27.11 24.42 23.75
CA ALA A 18 -28.13 23.42 24.07
C ALA A 18 -27.98 23.03 25.54
N GLU A 19 -28.95 23.37 26.37
CA GLU A 19 -29.01 22.91 27.75
C GLU A 19 -29.31 21.41 27.77
N TYR A 20 -28.32 20.61 28.17
CA TYR A 20 -28.49 19.17 28.36
C TYR A 20 -28.88 18.88 29.82
N LEU A 21 -29.91 18.06 30.00
CA LEU A 21 -30.19 17.42 31.28
C LEU A 21 -29.22 16.25 31.46
N TYR A 22 -28.42 16.27 32.53
CA TYR A 22 -27.44 15.24 32.83
C TYR A 22 -27.96 14.36 33.95
N GLU A 23 -27.99 13.05 33.72
CA GLU A 23 -28.22 12.04 34.76
C GLU A 23 -27.00 11.11 34.76
N PRO A 24 -26.35 10.83 35.90
CA PRO A 24 -26.60 11.29 37.28
C PRO A 24 -26.02 12.68 37.63
N SER A 25 -24.84 13.05 37.13
CA SER A 25 -24.24 14.39 37.28
C SER A 25 -23.30 14.71 36.11
N ARG A 26 -23.04 16.00 35.82
CA ARG A 26 -22.12 16.40 34.72
C ARG A 26 -20.74 15.78 34.87
N GLY A 27 -20.21 15.72 36.09
CA GLY A 27 -18.89 15.15 36.39
C GLY A 27 -18.82 13.66 36.11
N GLU A 28 -19.79 12.89 36.61
CA GLU A 28 -19.83 11.44 36.43
C GLU A 28 -20.01 11.04 34.95
N VAL A 29 -20.86 11.77 34.21
CA VAL A 29 -21.03 11.56 32.78
C VAL A 29 -19.72 11.84 32.03
N LEU A 30 -19.01 12.90 32.40
CA LEU A 30 -17.71 13.24 31.80
C LEU A 30 -16.65 12.17 32.09
N GLU A 31 -16.57 11.69 33.33
CA GLU A 31 -15.65 10.62 33.73
C GLU A 31 -15.88 9.32 32.93
N GLN A 32 -17.13 9.02 32.58
CA GLN A 32 -17.46 7.86 31.75
C GLN A 32 -17.18 8.08 30.26
N ILE A 33 -17.41 9.29 29.74
CA ILE A 33 -17.24 9.60 28.31
C ILE A 33 -15.76 9.75 27.96
N LEU A 34 -14.94 10.32 28.84
CA LEU A 34 -13.53 10.58 28.60
C LEU A 34 -12.73 9.34 28.13
N PRO A 35 -12.78 8.17 28.82
CA PRO A 35 -12.10 6.97 28.35
C PRO A 35 -12.70 6.41 27.05
N LYS A 36 -14.03 6.50 26.86
CA LYS A 36 -14.69 6.08 25.62
C LYS A 36 -14.21 6.93 24.43
N HIS A 37 -14.07 8.23 24.63
CA HIS A 37 -13.58 9.14 23.61
C HIS A 37 -12.16 8.79 23.16
N ILE A 38 -11.27 8.51 24.11
CA ILE A 38 -9.90 8.08 23.81
C ILE A 38 -9.91 6.75 23.04
N ASN A 39 -10.69 5.77 23.49
CA ASN A 39 -10.81 4.48 22.81
C ASN A 39 -11.27 4.64 21.35
N VAL A 40 -12.28 5.48 21.11
CA VAL A 40 -12.77 5.76 19.75
C VAL A 40 -11.70 6.46 18.91
N GLN A 41 -10.95 7.42 19.46
CA GLN A 41 -9.85 8.08 18.74
C GLN A 41 -8.75 7.09 18.33
N ILE A 42 -8.33 6.22 19.25
CA ILE A 42 -7.31 5.21 18.98
C ILE A 42 -7.82 4.20 17.95
N PHE A 43 -9.06 3.73 18.10
CA PHE A 43 -9.66 2.80 17.15
C PHE A 43 -9.76 3.41 15.74
N ARG A 44 -10.15 4.67 15.63
CA ARG A 44 -10.15 5.39 14.36
C ARG A 44 -8.74 5.51 13.77
N ALA A 45 -7.73 5.84 14.57
CA ALA A 45 -6.35 5.92 14.10
C ALA A 45 -5.84 4.56 13.60
N LEU A 46 -6.21 3.47 14.27
CA LEU A 46 -5.89 2.11 13.83
C LEU A 46 -6.53 1.79 12.47
N LEU A 47 -7.82 2.10 12.30
CA LEU A 47 -8.52 1.90 11.02
C LEU A 47 -7.87 2.71 9.89
N GLU A 48 -7.53 3.97 10.14
CA GLU A 48 -6.81 4.83 9.18
C GLU A 48 -5.42 4.23 8.84
N SER A 49 -4.72 3.66 9.82
CA SER A 49 -3.43 2.98 9.60
C SER A 49 -3.57 1.75 8.72
N VAL A 50 -4.56 0.89 8.97
CA VAL A 50 -4.79 -0.34 8.18
C VAL A 50 -5.17 0.01 6.74
N ALA A 51 -6.03 1.01 6.56
CA ALA A 51 -6.38 1.48 5.21
C ALA A 51 -5.14 2.03 4.47
N SER A 52 -4.29 2.79 5.17
CA SER A 52 -3.05 3.33 4.62
C SER A 52 -2.06 2.22 4.25
N GLU A 53 -1.95 1.19 5.10
CA GLU A 53 -1.12 0.01 4.83
C GLU A 53 -1.59 -0.71 3.57
N HIS A 54 -2.90 -0.93 3.42
CA HIS A 54 -3.45 -1.59 2.24
C HIS A 54 -3.18 -0.77 0.97
N GLY A 55 -3.36 0.56 1.03
CA GLY A 55 -3.04 1.45 -0.08
C GLY A 55 -1.55 1.40 -0.47
N ALA A 56 -0.65 1.48 0.52
CA ALA A 56 0.79 1.36 0.29
C ALA A 56 1.17 0.00 -0.31
N ARG A 57 0.54 -1.09 0.17
CA ARG A 57 0.75 -2.44 -0.35
C ARG A 57 0.30 -2.55 -1.81
N MET A 58 -0.86 -2.01 -2.16
CA MET A 58 -1.34 -2.02 -3.54
C MET A 58 -0.37 -1.28 -4.47
N THR A 59 0.08 -0.08 -4.09
CA THR A 59 1.07 0.66 -4.89
C THR A 59 2.39 -0.09 -5.03
N ALA A 60 2.88 -0.71 -3.95
CA ALA A 60 4.10 -1.52 -4.01
C ALA A 60 3.97 -2.73 -4.94
N MET A 61 2.82 -3.41 -4.94
CA MET A 61 2.55 -4.56 -5.81
C MET A 61 2.37 -4.15 -7.27
N ASP A 62 1.77 -2.99 -7.54
CA ASP A 62 1.67 -2.43 -8.89
C ASP A 62 3.07 -2.12 -9.46
N SER A 63 3.95 -1.52 -8.65
CA SER A 63 5.34 -1.31 -9.03
C SER A 63 6.08 -2.62 -9.25
N ALA A 64 5.89 -3.62 -8.37
CA ALA A 64 6.50 -4.95 -8.54
C ALA A 64 6.05 -5.63 -9.84
N SER A 65 4.76 -5.54 -10.18
CA SER A 65 4.20 -6.10 -11.41
C SER A 65 4.77 -5.43 -12.66
N LYS A 66 4.90 -4.09 -12.65
CA LYS A 66 5.56 -3.35 -13.75
C LYS A 66 7.02 -3.77 -13.92
N ASN A 67 7.77 -3.86 -12.82
CA ASN A 67 9.17 -4.28 -12.85
C ASN A 67 9.32 -5.73 -13.39
N ALA A 68 8.40 -6.61 -13.03
CA ALA A 68 8.38 -7.99 -13.54
C ALA A 68 8.12 -8.02 -15.05
N SER A 69 7.15 -7.24 -15.56
CA SER A 69 6.90 -7.12 -17.00
C SER A 69 8.12 -6.61 -17.77
N GLU A 70 8.80 -5.57 -17.26
CA GLU A 70 10.04 -5.08 -17.88
C GLU A 70 11.15 -6.15 -17.90
N MET A 71 11.22 -7.00 -16.88
CA MET A 71 12.16 -8.12 -16.84
C MET A 71 11.81 -9.19 -17.87
N ILE A 72 10.53 -9.52 -18.02
CA ILE A 72 10.03 -10.47 -19.03
C ILE A 72 10.40 -9.99 -20.43
N ASP A 73 10.21 -8.71 -20.73
CA ASP A 73 10.55 -8.15 -22.05
C ASP A 73 12.06 -8.27 -22.34
N LYS A 74 12.91 -7.95 -21.35
CA LYS A 74 14.37 -8.09 -21.47
C LYS A 74 14.78 -9.54 -21.69
N LEU A 75 14.22 -10.47 -20.92
CA LEU A 75 14.51 -11.90 -21.05
C LEU A 75 14.01 -12.46 -22.39
N THR A 76 12.86 -11.99 -22.88
CA THR A 76 12.32 -12.38 -24.19
C THR A 76 13.25 -11.95 -25.32
N LEU A 77 13.80 -10.73 -25.25
CA LEU A 77 14.79 -10.26 -26.22
C LEU A 77 16.06 -11.12 -26.20
N GLN A 78 16.57 -11.43 -24.99
CA GLN A 78 17.75 -12.30 -24.83
C GLN A 78 17.49 -13.71 -25.34
N TYR A 79 16.31 -14.27 -25.05
CA TYR A 79 15.88 -15.58 -25.54
C TYR A 79 15.86 -15.63 -27.06
N ASN A 80 15.26 -14.65 -27.72
CA ASN A 80 15.20 -14.61 -29.18
C ASN A 80 16.60 -14.46 -29.81
N ARG A 81 17.49 -13.65 -29.21
CA ARG A 81 18.88 -13.53 -29.66
C ARG A 81 19.63 -14.86 -29.50
N ALA A 82 19.48 -15.53 -28.36
CA ALA A 82 20.09 -16.84 -28.12
C ALA A 82 19.55 -17.91 -29.09
N ARG A 83 18.25 -17.89 -29.37
CA ARG A 83 17.61 -18.78 -30.34
C ARG A 83 18.18 -18.59 -31.75
N GLN A 84 18.36 -17.36 -32.19
CA GLN A 84 18.96 -17.07 -33.50
C GLN A 84 20.43 -17.50 -33.57
N ALA A 85 21.20 -17.28 -32.49
CA ALA A 85 22.58 -17.75 -32.39
C ALA A 85 22.68 -19.28 -32.44
N ALA A 86 21.74 -20.00 -31.81
CA ALA A 86 21.67 -21.46 -31.87
C ALA A 86 21.36 -21.96 -33.29
N ILE A 87 20.32 -21.41 -33.95
CA ILE A 87 19.97 -21.78 -35.33
C ILE A 87 21.13 -21.55 -36.29
N THR A 88 21.79 -20.38 -36.20
CA THR A 88 22.94 -20.07 -37.06
C THR A 88 24.12 -21.01 -36.79
N LYS A 89 24.38 -21.38 -35.53
CA LYS A 89 25.42 -22.35 -35.17
C LYS A 89 25.11 -23.73 -35.76
N GLU A 90 23.89 -24.24 -35.60
CA GLU A 90 23.47 -25.53 -36.16
C GLU A 90 23.61 -25.55 -37.69
N LEU A 91 23.18 -24.48 -38.37
CA LEU A 91 23.33 -24.37 -39.83
C LEU A 91 24.80 -24.38 -40.26
N MET A 92 25.67 -23.66 -39.53
CA MET A 92 27.12 -23.66 -39.80
C MET A 92 27.73 -25.05 -39.61
N GLU A 93 27.32 -25.78 -38.57
CA GLU A 93 27.77 -27.16 -38.31
C GLU A 93 27.32 -28.11 -39.44
N ILE A 94 26.09 -27.99 -39.94
CA ILE A 94 25.58 -28.79 -41.08
C ILE A 94 26.38 -28.51 -42.36
N ILE A 95 26.62 -27.24 -42.69
CA ILE A 95 27.37 -26.85 -43.90
C ILE A 95 28.82 -27.35 -43.82
N SER A 96 29.50 -27.15 -42.69
CA SER A 96 30.87 -27.61 -42.48
C SER A 96 30.99 -29.14 -42.54
N GLY A 97 30.01 -29.87 -41.99
CA GLY A 97 29.96 -31.32 -42.07
C GLY A 97 29.75 -31.82 -43.50
N ALA A 98 28.88 -31.17 -44.27
CA ALA A 98 28.63 -31.51 -45.67
C ALA A 98 29.84 -31.24 -46.57
N GLU A 99 30.56 -30.13 -46.37
CA GLU A 99 31.80 -29.84 -47.10
C GLU A 99 32.92 -30.84 -46.79
N SER A 100 32.98 -31.39 -45.57
CA SER A 100 34.01 -32.34 -45.16
C SER A 100 33.89 -33.72 -45.83
N ILE A 101 32.76 -34.02 -46.48
CA ILE A 101 32.51 -35.27 -47.21
C ILE A 101 32.87 -35.14 -48.70
N LYS A 102 33.12 -33.91 -49.19
CA LYS A 102 33.47 -33.61 -50.58
C LYS A 102 34.97 -33.70 -50.83
#